data_AF-A0A9D9RT54-F1
#
_entry.id   AF-A0A9D9RT54-F1
#
_cell.length_a   1.000
_cell.length_b   1.000
_cell.length_c   1.000
_cell.angle_alpha   90.00
_cell.angle_beta   90.00
_cell.angle_gamma   90.00
#
_symmetry.space_group_name_H-M   'P 1'
#
loop_
_entity.id
_entity.type
_entity.pdbx_description
1 polymer ?
#
loop_
_entity_poly.entity_id
_entity_poly.type
_entity_poly.pdbx_seq_one_letter_code
_entity_poly.pdbx_strand_id
1 'polypeptide(L)'
;MNYTKVENKEKKKLTQNEWLVLILGTTLLFGSIARFFPGMQAGFPLNDGGMFYSMIRDLRSNGFVLPAVTSYNHLNIPFAYPPFGFYFAAFLSSAFGFSEIEILRWLPPAVNTLSIFAFYALASSVLESRQRGAVAAIFYALTPGASAWFIMGGGLTRSFGSLFMLLSLLWVYRLFRTGGRTAWILSTVFCSLTVLSHPEVGIHTAAGCILLWLFYGRTWRSAIHALAVGLGTLSLSAPWWGSVLVQHGLAPFLSALNTGYHNQPFFLNIFWALTASQTAFPVLVVLRLVGILWGIW
;
A
#
# COMPACT_ATOMS: atom_id res chain seq x y z
N MET A 1 -12.14 25.00 -64.31
CA MET A 1 -11.16 25.07 -63.21
C MET A 1 -11.91 24.73 -61.94
N ASN A 2 -11.90 23.45 -61.53
CA ASN A 2 -12.68 22.97 -60.38
C ASN A 2 -11.88 23.18 -59.10
N TYR A 3 -12.38 24.08 -58.25
CA TYR A 3 -11.88 24.27 -56.89
C TYR A 3 -12.34 23.10 -56.02
N THR A 4 -11.42 22.20 -55.68
CA THR A 4 -11.65 21.14 -54.69
C THR A 4 -11.78 21.78 -53.31
N LYS A 5 -13.00 21.77 -52.76
CA LYS A 5 -13.27 22.09 -51.36
C LYS A 5 -12.51 21.09 -50.49
N VAL A 6 -11.46 21.53 -49.81
CA VAL A 6 -10.83 20.76 -48.73
C VAL A 6 -11.81 20.73 -47.57
N GLU A 7 -12.51 19.61 -47.41
CA GLU A 7 -13.32 19.34 -46.23
C GLU A 7 -12.40 19.37 -45.00
N ASN A 8 -12.52 20.43 -44.21
CA ASN A 8 -11.82 20.58 -42.96
C ASN A 8 -12.47 19.62 -41.95
N LYS A 9 -11.97 18.38 -41.86
CA LYS A 9 -12.40 17.42 -40.83
C LYS A 9 -12.11 18.04 -39.47
N GLU A 10 -13.14 18.57 -38.81
CA GLU A 10 -13.04 19.03 -37.42
C GLU A 10 -12.47 17.90 -36.56
N LYS A 11 -11.32 18.16 -35.93
CA LYS A 11 -10.70 17.21 -35.01
C LYS A 11 -11.66 17.00 -33.84
N LYS A 12 -12.24 15.80 -33.73
CA LYS A 12 -13.07 15.40 -32.59
C LYS A 12 -12.34 15.71 -31.29
N LYS A 13 -12.85 16.67 -30.50
CA LYS A 13 -12.32 16.97 -29.17
C LYS A 13 -12.74 15.86 -28.22
N LEU A 14 -11.77 15.33 -27.47
CA LEU A 14 -12.06 14.32 -26.45
C LEU A 14 -12.90 14.95 -25.32
N THR A 15 -13.92 14.22 -24.91
CA THR A 15 -14.71 14.50 -23.71
C THR A 15 -13.89 14.32 -22.45
N GLN A 16 -14.34 14.91 -21.34
CA GLN A 16 -13.67 14.77 -20.04
C GLN A 16 -13.56 13.30 -19.58
N ASN A 17 -14.57 12.47 -19.87
CA ASN A 17 -14.53 11.05 -19.54
C ASN A 17 -13.52 10.29 -20.41
N GLU A 18 -13.46 10.60 -21.71
CA GLU A 18 -12.44 10.02 -22.59
C GLU A 18 -11.03 10.40 -22.13
N TRP A 19 -10.81 11.64 -21.66
CA TRP A 19 -9.56 12.06 -21.04
C TRP A 19 -9.22 11.28 -19.77
N LEU A 20 -10.18 11.08 -18.88
CA LEU A 20 -9.97 10.31 -17.65
C LEU A 20 -9.60 8.86 -17.95
N VAL A 21 -10.31 8.23 -18.89
CA VAL A 21 -10.02 6.85 -19.32
C VAL A 21 -8.63 6.77 -19.94
N LEU A 22 -8.26 7.72 -20.79
CA LEU A 22 -6.93 7.76 -21.40
C LEU A 22 -5.83 7.90 -20.35
N ILE A 23 -5.98 8.85 -19.41
CA ILE A 23 -5.00 9.07 -18.34
C ILE A 23 -4.86 7.83 -17.48
N LEU A 24 -5.96 7.26 -16.98
CA LEU A 24 -5.91 6.09 -16.12
C LEU A 24 -5.42 4.85 -16.86
N GLY A 25 -5.85 4.62 -18.09
CA GLY A 25 -5.38 3.52 -18.93
C GLY A 25 -3.87 3.60 -19.17
N THR A 26 -3.37 4.79 -19.50
CA THR A 26 -1.93 5.05 -19.68
C THR A 26 -1.16 4.87 -18.37
N THR A 27 -1.70 5.37 -17.26
CA THR A 27 -1.12 5.23 -15.91
C THR A 27 -1.00 3.76 -15.52
N LEU A 28 -2.04 2.95 -15.78
CA LEU A 28 -2.04 1.53 -15.49
C LEU A 28 -1.07 0.77 -16.40
N LEU A 29 -1.02 1.09 -17.69
CA LEU A 29 -0.10 0.45 -18.63
C LEU A 29 1.35 0.66 -18.20
N PHE A 30 1.78 1.93 -18.09
CA PHE A 30 3.17 2.23 -17.73
C PHE A 30 3.48 1.88 -16.26
N GLY A 31 2.52 2.07 -15.36
CA GLY A 31 2.66 1.65 -13.96
C GLY A 31 2.82 0.15 -13.81
N SER A 32 2.12 -0.65 -14.62
CA SER A 32 2.29 -2.11 -14.65
C SER A 32 3.62 -2.50 -15.24
N ILE A 33 4.03 -1.89 -16.36
CA ILE A 33 5.36 -2.13 -16.94
C ILE A 33 6.45 -1.86 -15.90
N ALA A 34 6.41 -0.72 -15.21
CA ALA A 34 7.39 -0.36 -14.19
C ALA A 34 7.46 -1.36 -13.02
N ARG A 35 6.37 -2.04 -12.69
CA ARG A 35 6.28 -2.99 -11.57
C ARG A 35 6.64 -4.42 -11.96
N PHE A 36 6.19 -4.87 -13.13
CA PHE A 36 6.37 -6.26 -13.59
C PHE A 36 7.68 -6.47 -14.35
N PHE A 37 8.18 -5.45 -15.06
CA PHE A 37 9.37 -5.57 -15.89
C PHE A 37 10.62 -6.00 -15.14
N PRO A 38 10.93 -5.48 -13.93
CA PRO A 38 12.09 -5.94 -13.18
C PRO A 38 12.01 -7.43 -12.84
N GLY A 39 10.84 -7.92 -12.42
CA GLY A 39 10.61 -9.34 -12.15
C GLY A 39 10.71 -10.20 -13.41
N MET A 40 10.27 -9.71 -14.58
CA MET A 40 10.46 -10.37 -15.87
C MET A 40 11.93 -10.54 -16.20
N GLN A 41 12.72 -9.47 -16.08
CA GLN A 41 14.16 -9.49 -16.39
C GLN A 41 14.96 -10.40 -15.46
N ALA A 42 14.64 -10.41 -14.17
CA ALA A 42 15.41 -11.19 -13.19
C ALA A 42 15.18 -12.70 -13.27
N GLY A 43 14.07 -13.16 -13.84
CA GLY A 43 13.74 -14.59 -13.86
C GLY A 43 13.33 -15.18 -12.49
N PHE A 44 13.34 -14.38 -11.42
CA PHE A 44 13.18 -14.82 -10.02
C PHE A 44 12.62 -13.66 -9.16
N PRO A 45 12.02 -13.92 -7.97
CA PRO A 45 11.70 -12.86 -7.02
C PRO A 45 12.89 -11.95 -6.72
N LEU A 46 12.66 -10.63 -6.72
CA LEU A 46 13.75 -9.66 -6.60
C LEU A 46 14.21 -9.54 -5.15
N ASN A 47 15.53 -9.48 -4.95
CA ASN A 47 16.23 -9.17 -3.70
C ASN A 47 15.89 -10.05 -2.49
N ASP A 48 14.78 -9.79 -1.80
CA ASP A 48 14.38 -10.47 -0.57
C ASP A 48 13.22 -11.46 -0.81
N GLY A 49 12.79 -12.16 0.25
CA GLY A 49 11.64 -13.09 0.19
C GLY A 49 11.94 -14.55 0.54
N GLY A 50 13.20 -14.94 0.72
CA GLY A 50 13.56 -16.31 1.12
C GLY A 50 12.92 -16.76 2.43
N MET A 51 12.91 -15.89 3.46
CA MET A 51 12.20 -16.17 4.72
C MET A 51 10.69 -16.29 4.51
N PHE A 52 10.12 -15.46 3.64
CA PHE A 52 8.69 -15.46 3.37
C PHE A 52 8.26 -16.73 2.63
N TYR A 53 9.11 -17.23 1.73
CA TYR A 53 8.94 -18.53 1.10
C TYR A 53 8.88 -19.67 2.12
N SER A 54 9.82 -19.71 3.06
CA SER A 54 9.78 -20.67 4.18
C SER A 54 8.52 -20.52 5.01
N MET A 55 8.14 -19.30 5.40
CA MET A 55 6.93 -19.04 6.19
C MET A 55 5.63 -19.50 5.50
N ILE A 56 5.53 -19.34 4.18
CA ILE A 56 4.39 -19.85 3.39
C ILE A 56 4.35 -21.38 3.47
N ARG A 57 5.49 -22.05 3.33
CA ARG A 57 5.58 -23.51 3.40
C ARG A 57 5.32 -24.05 4.79
N ASP A 58 5.81 -23.37 5.83
CA ASP A 58 5.58 -23.70 7.23
C ASP A 58 4.08 -23.65 7.57
N LEU A 59 3.36 -22.65 7.04
CA LEU A 59 1.90 -22.59 7.17
C LEU A 59 1.22 -23.77 6.48
N ARG A 60 1.64 -24.13 5.27
CA ARG A 60 1.04 -25.24 4.52
C ARG A 60 1.30 -26.58 5.19
N SER A 61 2.54 -26.83 5.64
CA SER A 61 2.92 -28.08 6.30
C SER A 61 2.26 -28.22 7.68
N ASN A 62 2.00 -27.10 8.36
CA ASN A 62 1.30 -27.07 9.65
C ASN A 62 -0.23 -26.95 9.53
N GLY A 63 -0.81 -27.33 8.38
CA GLY A 63 -2.27 -27.37 8.19
C GLY A 63 -2.96 -26.01 8.38
N PHE A 64 -2.29 -24.92 7.99
CA PHE A 64 -2.73 -23.53 8.17
C PHE A 64 -2.85 -23.06 9.63
N VAL A 65 -2.41 -23.86 10.60
CA VAL A 65 -2.22 -23.39 11.97
C VAL A 65 -0.93 -22.57 12.02
N LEU A 66 -0.97 -21.38 12.64
CA LEU A 66 0.19 -20.50 12.75
C LEU A 66 1.32 -21.22 13.52
N PRO A 67 2.47 -21.53 12.89
CA PRO A 67 3.59 -22.16 13.57
C PRO A 67 4.19 -21.21 14.61
N ALA A 68 4.86 -21.73 15.63
CA ALA A 68 5.61 -20.88 16.56
C ALA A 68 6.90 -20.33 15.95
N VAL A 69 7.59 -21.12 15.14
CA VAL A 69 8.84 -20.70 14.50
C VAL A 69 8.80 -20.98 13.01
N THR A 70 9.55 -20.21 12.24
CA THR A 70 9.79 -20.55 10.82
C THR A 70 10.98 -21.48 10.68
N SER A 71 10.91 -22.37 9.69
CA SER A 71 12.00 -23.27 9.30
C SER A 71 13.19 -22.54 8.65
N TYR A 72 13.04 -21.26 8.33
CA TYR A 72 14.05 -20.46 7.63
C TYR A 72 15.43 -20.54 8.30
N ASN A 73 16.42 -21.06 7.56
CA ASN A 73 17.81 -21.25 7.98
C ASN A 73 18.01 -22.03 9.30
N HIS A 74 16.98 -22.73 9.82
CA HIS A 74 17.03 -23.42 11.12
C HIS A 74 17.41 -22.52 12.31
N LEU A 75 17.12 -21.22 12.22
CA LEU A 75 17.54 -20.23 13.22
C LEU A 75 16.53 -20.06 14.38
N ASN A 76 15.49 -20.88 14.45
CA ASN A 76 14.40 -20.78 15.44
C ASN A 76 13.78 -19.37 15.50
N ILE A 77 13.64 -18.73 14.33
CA ILE A 77 13.09 -17.38 14.25
C ILE A 77 11.59 -17.44 14.58
N PRO A 78 11.10 -16.62 15.53
CA PRO A 78 9.67 -16.55 15.84
C PRO A 78 8.83 -16.24 14.60
N PHE A 79 7.72 -16.94 14.41
CA PHE A 79 6.72 -16.61 13.39
C PHE A 79 5.87 -15.42 13.88
N ALA A 80 6.51 -14.27 14.04
CA ALA A 80 5.89 -13.08 14.62
C ALA A 80 5.37 -12.09 13.56
N TYR A 81 5.69 -12.30 12.29
CA TYR A 81 5.34 -11.37 11.22
C TYR A 81 3.82 -11.41 10.93
N PRO A 82 3.15 -10.29 10.60
CA PRO A 82 1.72 -10.31 10.31
C PRO A 82 1.37 -11.27 9.18
N PRO A 83 0.31 -12.09 9.34
CA PRO A 83 0.27 -13.33 8.59
C PRO A 83 -0.56 -13.26 7.31
N PHE A 84 -1.28 -12.15 7.05
CA PHE A 84 -2.23 -12.06 5.93
C PHE A 84 -1.59 -12.42 4.59
N GLY A 85 -0.44 -11.82 4.27
CA GLY A 85 0.26 -12.08 3.01
C GLY A 85 0.67 -13.54 2.85
N PHE A 86 1.13 -14.18 3.92
CA PHE A 86 1.55 -15.59 3.90
C PHE A 86 0.36 -16.53 3.77
N TYR A 87 -0.74 -16.27 4.50
CA TYR A 87 -1.97 -17.05 4.34
C TYR A 87 -2.54 -16.96 2.93
N PHE A 88 -2.56 -15.75 2.36
CA PHE A 88 -3.05 -15.57 0.99
C PHE A 88 -2.17 -16.29 -0.03
N ALA A 89 -0.85 -16.19 0.09
CA ALA A 89 0.08 -16.93 -0.77
C ALA A 89 -0.02 -18.46 -0.58
N ALA A 90 -0.11 -18.94 0.66
CA ALA A 90 -0.31 -20.35 0.97
C ALA A 90 -1.62 -20.89 0.40
N PHE A 91 -2.71 -20.11 0.49
CA PHE A 91 -3.99 -20.43 -0.12
C PHE A 91 -3.86 -20.53 -1.64
N LEU A 92 -3.23 -19.56 -2.30
CA LEU A 92 -3.04 -19.60 -3.76
C LEU A 92 -2.25 -20.83 -4.20
N SER A 93 -1.19 -21.17 -3.47
CA SER A 93 -0.38 -22.36 -3.77
C SER A 93 -1.16 -23.66 -3.56
N SER A 94 -1.90 -23.79 -2.45
CA SER A 94 -2.65 -24.99 -2.13
C SER A 94 -3.92 -25.18 -2.97
N ALA A 95 -4.63 -24.10 -3.31
CA ALA A 95 -5.91 -24.16 -4.02
C ALA A 95 -5.73 -24.21 -5.55
N PHE A 96 -4.71 -23.54 -6.09
CA PHE A 96 -4.51 -23.42 -7.55
C PHE A 96 -3.22 -24.07 -8.04
N GLY A 97 -2.38 -24.60 -7.14
CA GLY A 97 -1.12 -25.25 -7.52
C GLY A 97 -0.03 -24.29 -7.99
N PHE A 98 -0.16 -22.98 -7.74
CA PHE A 98 0.87 -22.01 -8.10
C PHE A 98 2.15 -22.25 -7.28
N SER A 99 3.30 -22.20 -7.95
CA SER A 99 4.62 -22.22 -7.30
C SER A 99 4.79 -21.01 -6.40
N GLU A 100 5.25 -21.20 -5.16
CA GLU A 100 5.42 -20.09 -4.22
C GLU A 100 6.48 -19.09 -4.70
N ILE A 101 7.46 -19.54 -5.50
CA ILE A 101 8.43 -18.67 -6.16
C ILE A 101 7.72 -17.73 -7.12
N GLU A 102 6.82 -18.25 -7.96
CA GLU A 102 6.05 -17.44 -8.92
C GLU A 102 5.04 -16.53 -8.20
N ILE A 103 4.45 -16.98 -7.09
CA ILE A 103 3.62 -16.12 -6.24
C ILE A 103 4.46 -14.96 -5.71
N LEU A 104 5.63 -15.20 -5.12
CA LEU A 104 6.51 -14.15 -4.61
C LEU A 104 7.06 -13.23 -5.71
N ARG A 105 7.12 -13.71 -6.95
CA ARG A 105 7.55 -12.93 -8.11
C ARG A 105 6.45 -12.01 -8.63
N TRP A 106 5.21 -12.50 -8.72
CA TRP A 106 4.13 -11.82 -9.45
C TRP A 106 3.04 -11.22 -8.59
N LEU A 107 2.78 -11.79 -7.41
CA LEU A 107 1.73 -11.27 -6.54
C LEU A 107 2.06 -9.88 -5.98
N PRO A 108 3.28 -9.60 -5.47
CA PRO A 108 3.60 -8.26 -4.98
C PRO A 108 3.41 -7.14 -6.02
N PRO A 109 3.95 -7.25 -7.27
CA PRO A 109 3.71 -6.23 -8.29
C PRO A 109 2.25 -6.16 -8.72
N ALA A 110 1.51 -7.28 -8.76
CA ALA A 110 0.08 -7.25 -9.06
C ALA A 110 -0.72 -6.43 -8.03
N VAL A 111 -0.49 -6.70 -6.74
CA VAL A 111 -1.14 -5.97 -5.65
C VAL A 111 -0.74 -4.49 -5.65
N ASN A 112 0.54 -4.18 -5.90
CA ASN A 112 1.00 -2.79 -6.01
C ASN A 112 0.52 -2.07 -7.28
N THR A 113 0.13 -2.79 -8.33
CA THR A 113 -0.59 -2.18 -9.47
C THR A 113 -2.03 -1.85 -9.08
N LEU A 114 -2.71 -2.72 -8.33
CA LEU A 114 -4.08 -2.45 -7.84
C LEU A 114 -4.14 -1.22 -6.93
N SER A 115 -3.05 -0.93 -6.20
CA SER A 115 -2.98 0.25 -5.34
C SER A 115 -3.05 1.57 -6.12
N ILE A 116 -2.79 1.59 -7.43
CA ILE A 116 -3.00 2.76 -8.30
C ILE A 116 -4.47 3.19 -8.28
N PHE A 117 -5.40 2.24 -8.32
CA PHE A 117 -6.84 2.53 -8.25
C PHE A 117 -7.25 3.05 -6.87
N ALA A 118 -6.72 2.43 -5.80
CA ALA A 118 -6.99 2.87 -4.44
C ALA A 118 -6.46 4.30 -4.21
N PHE A 119 -5.27 4.60 -4.71
CA PHE A 119 -4.69 5.94 -4.67
C PHE A 119 -5.53 6.94 -5.46
N TYR A 120 -5.92 6.61 -6.69
CA TYR A 120 -6.80 7.44 -7.51
C TYR A 120 -8.11 7.77 -6.79
N ALA A 121 -8.74 6.77 -6.17
CA ALA A 121 -9.99 6.95 -5.44
C ALA A 121 -9.81 7.85 -4.20
N LEU A 122 -8.73 7.66 -3.45
CA LEU A 122 -8.38 8.52 -2.31
C LEU A 122 -8.10 9.96 -2.76
N ALA A 123 -7.20 10.15 -3.73
CA ALA A 123 -6.83 11.46 -4.24
C ALA A 123 -8.02 12.21 -4.84
N SER A 124 -8.87 11.52 -5.59
CA SER A 124 -10.10 12.13 -6.14
C SER A 124 -11.08 12.58 -5.07
N SER A 125 -11.14 11.85 -3.94
CA SER A 125 -12.00 12.19 -2.82
C SER A 125 -11.44 13.39 -2.05
N VAL A 126 -10.14 13.40 -1.76
CA VAL A 126 -9.47 14.49 -1.01
C VAL A 126 -9.40 15.79 -1.82
N LEU A 127 -9.11 15.71 -3.12
CA LEU A 127 -9.00 16.88 -4.02
C LEU A 127 -10.35 17.32 -4.60
N GLU A 128 -11.43 16.61 -4.25
CA GLU A 128 -12.80 16.83 -4.74
C GLU A 128 -12.88 16.93 -6.28
N SER A 129 -11.98 16.24 -6.99
CA SER A 129 -11.85 16.29 -8.45
C SER A 129 -11.25 15.01 -9.01
N ARG A 130 -11.99 14.35 -9.91
CA ARG A 130 -11.54 13.14 -10.62
C ARG A 130 -10.33 13.41 -11.51
N GLN A 131 -10.27 14.58 -12.15
CA GLN A 131 -9.17 14.94 -13.04
C GLN A 131 -7.89 15.15 -12.25
N ARG A 132 -7.96 15.89 -11.13
CA ARG A 132 -6.80 16.07 -10.24
C ARG A 132 -6.35 14.75 -9.64
N GLY A 133 -7.30 13.90 -9.24
CA GLY A 133 -7.00 12.54 -8.78
C GLY A 133 -6.31 11.68 -9.84
N ALA A 134 -6.74 11.75 -11.10
CA ALA A 134 -6.12 11.01 -12.21
C ALA A 134 -4.69 11.48 -12.47
N VAL A 135 -4.44 12.80 -12.44
CA VAL A 135 -3.09 13.35 -12.55
C VAL A 135 -2.22 12.93 -11.36
N ALA A 136 -2.75 12.99 -10.13
CA ALA A 136 -2.03 12.51 -8.95
C ALA A 136 -1.67 11.01 -9.06
N ALA A 137 -2.55 10.20 -9.65
CA ALA A 137 -2.30 8.78 -9.87
C ALA A 137 -1.14 8.53 -10.85
N ILE A 138 -0.91 9.40 -11.85
CA ILE A 138 0.29 9.33 -12.71
C ILE A 138 1.54 9.44 -11.84
N PHE A 139 1.61 10.48 -10.99
CA PHE A 139 2.77 10.69 -10.13
C PHE A 139 2.97 9.52 -9.17
N TYR A 140 1.91 9.03 -8.53
CA TYR A 140 1.99 7.85 -7.68
C TYR A 140 2.50 6.61 -8.43
N ALA A 141 2.01 6.36 -9.65
CA ALA A 141 2.33 5.17 -10.40
C ALA A 141 3.74 5.17 -10.99
N LEU A 142 4.25 6.34 -11.36
CA LEU A 142 5.47 6.50 -12.17
C LEU A 142 6.62 7.22 -11.45
N THR A 143 6.47 7.59 -10.16
CA THR A 143 7.61 8.11 -9.38
C THR A 143 8.72 7.06 -9.34
N PRO A 144 9.92 7.36 -9.86
CA PRO A 144 11.02 6.40 -9.86
C PRO A 144 11.35 5.90 -8.45
N GLY A 145 11.63 4.60 -8.31
CA GLY A 145 11.96 3.97 -7.02
C GLY A 145 10.77 3.77 -6.07
N ALA A 146 9.65 4.48 -6.24
CA ALA A 146 8.52 4.42 -5.30
C ALA A 146 7.92 3.01 -5.16
N SER A 147 7.93 2.21 -6.22
CA SER A 147 7.42 0.84 -6.21
C SER A 147 8.47 -0.20 -5.78
N ALA A 148 9.76 0.16 -5.66
CA ALA A 148 10.86 -0.80 -5.59
C ALA A 148 10.69 -1.82 -4.45
N TRP A 149 10.42 -1.36 -3.23
CA TRP A 149 10.20 -2.24 -2.07
C TRP A 149 8.94 -3.10 -2.17
N PHE A 150 7.94 -2.66 -2.93
CA PHE A 150 6.67 -3.37 -3.08
C PHE A 150 6.72 -4.48 -4.12
N ILE A 151 7.67 -4.46 -5.05
CA ILE A 151 7.80 -5.45 -6.14
C ILE A 151 8.86 -6.52 -5.86
N MET A 152 9.62 -6.38 -4.78
CA MET A 152 10.57 -7.40 -4.33
C MET A 152 9.85 -8.63 -3.76
N GLY A 153 10.56 -9.75 -3.51
CA GLY A 153 9.91 -10.96 -2.97
C GLY A 153 9.36 -10.76 -1.55
N GLY A 154 10.05 -9.99 -0.72
CA GLY A 154 9.55 -9.45 0.54
C GLY A 154 8.46 -8.38 0.37
N GLY A 155 8.19 -7.96 -0.87
CA GLY A 155 7.07 -7.11 -1.23
C GLY A 155 5.70 -7.73 -0.96
N LEU A 156 5.62 -9.05 -0.71
CA LEU A 156 4.36 -9.75 -0.41
C LEU A 156 3.56 -9.04 0.68
N THR A 157 4.18 -8.72 1.80
CA THR A 157 3.51 -8.10 2.95
C THR A 157 3.34 -6.59 2.74
N ARG A 158 4.37 -5.93 2.19
CA ARG A 158 4.40 -4.48 1.92
C ARG A 158 3.35 -4.05 0.92
N SER A 159 3.19 -4.79 -0.19
CA SER A 159 2.24 -4.46 -1.26
C SER A 159 0.80 -4.51 -0.74
N PHE A 160 0.41 -5.58 -0.05
CA PHE A 160 -0.89 -5.67 0.63
C PHE A 160 -1.06 -4.57 1.68
N GLY A 161 -0.07 -4.37 2.54
CA GLY A 161 -0.09 -3.31 3.54
C GLY A 161 -0.36 -1.94 2.91
N SER A 162 0.32 -1.61 1.81
CA SER A 162 0.14 -0.33 1.11
C SER A 162 -1.24 -0.18 0.47
N LEU A 163 -1.77 -1.24 -0.14
CA LEU A 163 -3.10 -1.24 -0.72
C LEU A 163 -4.16 -1.01 0.36
N PHE A 164 -4.08 -1.77 1.45
CA PHE A 164 -5.02 -1.65 2.57
C PHE A 164 -4.87 -0.33 3.32
N MET A 165 -3.67 0.25 3.40
CA MET A 165 -3.47 1.61 3.91
C MET A 165 -4.25 2.64 3.08
N LEU A 166 -4.12 2.61 1.75
CA LEU A 166 -4.83 3.56 0.89
C LEU A 166 -6.35 3.42 1.00
N LEU A 167 -6.84 2.18 1.08
CA LEU A 167 -8.26 1.90 1.29
C LEU A 167 -8.72 2.33 2.70
N SER A 168 -7.90 2.10 3.73
CA SER A 168 -8.14 2.58 5.10
C SER A 168 -8.32 4.09 5.12
N LEU A 169 -7.36 4.83 4.55
CA LEU A 169 -7.40 6.29 4.50
C LEU A 169 -8.60 6.80 3.70
N LEU A 170 -8.96 6.15 2.59
CA LEU A 170 -10.14 6.49 1.81
C LEU A 170 -11.43 6.35 2.63
N TRP A 171 -11.60 5.23 3.34
CA TRP A 171 -12.83 4.98 4.10
C TRP A 171 -12.88 5.74 5.41
N VAL A 172 -11.74 6.00 6.06
CA VAL A 172 -11.65 6.93 7.20
C VAL A 172 -12.00 8.36 6.78
N TYR A 173 -11.47 8.83 5.64
CA TYR A 173 -11.83 10.13 5.08
C TYR A 173 -13.36 10.22 4.86
N ARG A 174 -13.97 9.20 4.23
CA ARG A 174 -15.43 9.15 4.03
C ARG A 174 -16.20 9.09 5.35
N LEU A 175 -15.71 8.35 6.34
CA LEU A 175 -16.33 8.27 7.66
C LEU A 175 -16.36 9.64 8.36
N PHE A 176 -15.33 10.47 8.18
CA PHE A 176 -15.31 11.82 8.74
C PHE A 176 -16.16 12.81 7.95
N ARG A 177 -16.22 12.69 6.61
CA ARG A 177 -16.97 13.63 5.76
C ARG A 177 -18.46 13.34 5.68
N THR A 178 -18.84 12.09 5.46
CA THR A 178 -20.23 11.68 5.22
C THR A 178 -20.78 10.78 6.32
N GLY A 179 -19.92 10.19 7.15
CA GLY A 179 -20.33 9.17 8.11
C GLY A 179 -20.86 7.90 7.43
N GLY A 180 -21.63 7.12 8.19
CA GLY A 180 -22.37 5.96 7.67
C GLY A 180 -21.76 4.61 8.06
N ARG A 181 -22.63 3.60 8.13
CA ARG A 181 -22.27 2.23 8.55
C ARG A 181 -21.24 1.60 7.63
N THR A 182 -21.37 1.78 6.32
CA THR A 182 -20.42 1.24 5.33
C THR A 182 -19.02 1.83 5.52
N ALA A 183 -18.91 3.15 5.72
CA ALA A 183 -17.62 3.79 5.94
C ALA A 183 -16.97 3.33 7.24
N TRP A 184 -17.76 3.09 8.28
CA TRP A 184 -17.28 2.53 9.54
C TRP A 184 -16.81 1.07 9.42
N ILE A 185 -17.61 0.19 8.80
CA ILE A 185 -17.22 -1.22 8.61
C ILE A 185 -15.94 -1.31 7.77
N LEU A 186 -15.91 -0.61 6.64
CA LEU A 186 -14.79 -0.71 5.71
C LEU A 186 -13.52 -0.06 6.27
N SER A 187 -13.62 1.04 7.02
CA SER A 187 -12.44 1.60 7.69
C SER A 187 -11.87 0.63 8.73
N THR A 188 -12.72 0.02 9.57
CA THR A 188 -12.27 -0.99 10.53
C THR A 188 -11.61 -2.19 9.83
N VAL A 189 -12.27 -2.76 8.82
CA VAL A 189 -11.75 -3.93 8.09
C VAL A 189 -10.41 -3.62 7.41
N PHE A 190 -10.31 -2.51 6.67
CA PHE A 190 -9.06 -2.19 5.97
C PHE A 190 -7.94 -1.81 6.95
N CYS A 191 -8.24 -1.11 8.05
CA CYS A 191 -7.22 -0.83 9.07
C CYS A 191 -6.68 -2.14 9.69
N SER A 192 -7.56 -3.11 9.98
CA SER A 192 -7.16 -4.43 10.45
C SER A 192 -6.31 -5.18 9.43
N LEU A 193 -6.71 -5.16 8.16
CA LEU A 193 -5.96 -5.81 7.09
C LEU A 193 -4.58 -5.17 6.88
N THR A 194 -4.44 -3.86 7.06
CA THR A 194 -3.12 -3.20 7.06
C THR A 194 -2.24 -3.78 8.17
N VAL A 195 -2.73 -3.80 9.42
CA VAL A 195 -1.98 -4.33 10.57
C VAL A 195 -1.61 -5.80 10.36
N LEU A 196 -2.55 -6.60 9.87
CA LEU A 196 -2.37 -8.02 9.56
C LEU A 196 -1.47 -8.27 8.34
N SER A 197 -1.16 -7.24 7.54
CA SER A 197 -0.27 -7.35 6.38
C SER A 197 1.15 -6.93 6.71
N HIS A 198 1.36 -5.79 7.38
CA HIS A 198 2.71 -5.28 7.65
C HIS A 198 2.73 -4.28 8.83
N PRO A 199 3.56 -4.46 9.88
CA PRO A 199 3.49 -3.64 11.09
C PRO A 199 3.81 -2.16 10.84
N GLU A 200 4.87 -1.88 10.08
CA GLU A 200 5.33 -0.50 9.81
C GLU A 200 4.25 0.31 9.08
N VAL A 201 3.57 -0.31 8.11
CA VAL A 201 2.46 0.33 7.39
C VAL A 201 1.24 0.54 8.29
N GLY A 202 1.05 -0.30 9.32
CA GLY A 202 0.08 -0.07 10.38
C GLY A 202 0.31 1.25 11.11
N ILE A 203 1.57 1.55 11.46
CA ILE A 203 1.96 2.82 12.10
C ILE A 203 1.71 3.99 11.16
N HIS A 204 2.10 3.89 9.88
CA HIS A 204 1.83 4.93 8.88
C HIS A 204 0.34 5.17 8.68
N THR A 205 -0.47 4.11 8.71
CA THR A 205 -1.94 4.21 8.59
C THR A 205 -2.52 4.93 9.79
N ALA A 206 -2.08 4.61 11.01
CA ALA A 206 -2.51 5.31 12.22
C ALA A 206 -2.16 6.80 12.16
N ALA A 207 -0.93 7.15 11.77
CA ALA A 207 -0.51 8.54 11.58
C ALA A 207 -1.36 9.25 10.51
N GLY A 208 -1.63 8.60 9.37
CA GLY A 208 -2.50 9.14 8.33
C GLY A 208 -3.94 9.35 8.80
N CYS A 209 -4.49 8.42 9.59
CA CYS A 209 -5.82 8.56 10.19
C CYS A 209 -5.89 9.72 11.19
N ILE A 210 -4.84 9.93 12.00
CA ILE A 210 -4.71 11.09 12.90
C ILE A 210 -4.68 12.38 12.08
N LEU A 211 -3.92 12.44 11.00
CA LEU A 211 -3.90 13.61 10.11
C LEU A 211 -5.28 13.86 9.48
N LEU A 212 -5.96 12.82 8.99
CA LEU A 212 -7.32 12.97 8.47
C LEU A 212 -8.31 13.45 9.54
N TRP A 213 -8.18 12.97 10.77
CA TRP A 213 -8.99 13.43 11.89
C TRP A 213 -8.70 14.90 12.20
N LEU A 214 -7.42 15.28 12.23
CA LEU A 214 -7.01 16.66 12.40
C LEU A 214 -7.62 17.52 11.29
N PHE A 215 -7.52 17.21 10.01
CA PHE A 215 -8.00 18.14 8.97
C PHE A 215 -9.51 18.07 8.71
N TYR A 216 -10.13 16.89 8.81
CA TYR A 216 -11.51 16.66 8.36
C TYR A 216 -12.45 16.17 9.47
N GLY A 217 -11.92 15.76 10.63
CA GLY A 217 -12.66 15.09 11.70
C GLY A 217 -12.57 15.81 13.05
N ARG A 218 -12.48 17.14 13.09
CA ARG A 218 -12.37 17.94 14.34
C ARG A 218 -13.69 18.05 15.13
N THR A 219 -14.43 16.96 15.28
CA THR A 219 -15.68 16.90 16.04
C THR A 219 -15.66 15.76 17.05
N TRP A 220 -16.47 15.88 18.11
CA TRP A 220 -16.62 14.81 19.09
C TRP A 220 -17.10 13.50 18.46
N ARG A 221 -18.03 13.59 17.49
CA ARG A 221 -18.54 12.42 16.76
C ARG A 221 -17.44 11.69 15.99
N SER A 222 -16.58 12.43 15.29
CA SER A 222 -15.45 11.83 14.56
C SER A 222 -14.35 11.34 15.49
N ALA A 223 -14.17 11.91 16.69
CA ALA A 223 -13.31 11.34 17.72
C ALA A 223 -13.83 9.97 18.19
N ILE A 224 -15.15 9.83 18.45
CA ILE A 224 -15.77 8.54 18.77
C ILE A 224 -15.60 7.55 17.61
N HIS A 225 -15.85 7.98 16.37
CA HIS A 225 -15.63 7.12 15.21
C HIS A 225 -14.17 6.66 15.09
N ALA A 226 -13.20 7.54 15.29
CA ALA A 226 -11.79 7.20 15.26
C ALA A 226 -11.42 6.19 16.35
N LEU A 227 -11.91 6.39 17.58
CA LEU A 227 -11.73 5.45 18.69
C LEU A 227 -12.38 4.09 18.38
N ALA A 228 -13.61 4.08 17.88
CA ALA A 228 -14.32 2.84 17.52
C ALA A 228 -13.60 2.07 16.42
N VAL A 229 -13.08 2.76 15.40
CA VAL A 229 -12.27 2.15 14.33
C VAL A 229 -10.97 1.59 14.91
N GLY A 230 -10.29 2.33 15.79
CA GLY A 230 -9.07 1.88 16.46
C GLY A 230 -9.30 0.62 17.31
N LEU A 231 -10.34 0.62 18.14
CA LEU A 231 -10.71 -0.56 18.95
C LEU A 231 -11.09 -1.75 18.07
N GLY A 232 -11.93 -1.54 17.05
CA GLY A 232 -12.27 -2.59 16.10
C GLY A 232 -11.04 -3.15 15.35
N THR A 233 -10.08 -2.27 15.03
CA THR A 233 -8.81 -2.65 14.40
C THR A 233 -8.00 -3.57 15.30
N LEU A 234 -7.83 -3.19 16.57
CA LEU A 234 -7.14 -3.98 17.58
C LEU A 234 -7.82 -5.33 17.80
N SER A 235 -9.15 -5.36 17.91
CA SER A 235 -9.91 -6.59 18.10
C SER A 235 -9.78 -7.57 16.93
N LEU A 236 -9.92 -7.10 15.69
CA LEU A 236 -9.83 -7.97 14.51
C LEU A 236 -8.40 -8.42 14.19
N SER A 237 -7.39 -7.66 14.62
CA SER A 237 -5.98 -8.06 14.48
C SER A 237 -5.46 -8.87 15.68
N ALA A 238 -6.26 -8.99 16.76
CA ALA A 238 -5.90 -9.71 17.99
C ALA A 238 -5.51 -11.17 17.84
N PRO A 239 -6.14 -11.96 16.96
CA PRO A 239 -5.73 -13.35 16.78
C PRO A 239 -4.25 -13.49 16.43
N TRP A 240 -3.69 -12.56 15.65
CA TRP A 240 -2.27 -12.56 15.31
C TRP A 240 -1.41 -12.12 16.51
N TRP A 241 -1.51 -10.87 16.95
CA TRP A 241 -0.58 -10.39 17.98
C TRP A 241 -0.76 -11.14 19.30
N GLY A 242 -1.98 -11.58 19.62
CA GLY A 242 -2.25 -12.43 20.79
C GLY A 242 -1.55 -13.78 20.70
N SER A 243 -1.57 -14.45 19.53
CA SER A 243 -0.84 -15.71 19.35
C SER A 243 0.68 -15.53 19.52
N VAL A 244 1.25 -14.44 18.99
CA VAL A 244 2.67 -14.12 19.14
C VAL A 244 3.02 -13.85 20.61
N LEU A 245 2.18 -13.12 21.35
CA LEU A 245 2.38 -12.88 22.77
C LEU A 245 2.36 -14.16 23.59
N VAL A 246 1.42 -15.07 23.30
CA VAL A 246 1.32 -16.36 24.01
C VAL A 246 2.53 -17.24 23.73
N GLN A 247 3.02 -17.26 22.49
CA GLN A 247 4.11 -18.14 22.07
C GLN A 247 5.51 -17.59 22.40
N HIS A 248 5.71 -16.27 22.35
CA HIS A 248 7.04 -15.64 22.42
C HIS A 248 7.13 -14.45 23.39
N GLY A 249 6.04 -14.06 24.04
CA GLY A 249 5.99 -12.87 24.86
C GLY A 249 6.16 -11.58 24.06
N LEU A 250 6.69 -10.54 24.72
CA LEU A 250 6.86 -9.21 24.12
C LEU A 250 8.13 -9.07 23.27
N ALA A 251 9.05 -10.04 23.34
CA ALA A 251 10.37 -9.92 22.74
C ALA A 251 10.33 -9.60 21.23
N PRO A 252 9.53 -10.28 20.39
CA PRO A 252 9.49 -9.95 18.96
C PRO A 252 9.06 -8.51 18.66
N PHE A 253 8.11 -7.98 19.45
CA PHE A 253 7.63 -6.61 19.28
C PHE A 253 8.67 -5.57 19.71
N LEU A 254 9.36 -5.81 20.84
CA LEU A 254 10.43 -4.93 21.32
C LEU A 254 11.65 -4.96 20.39
N SER A 255 12.00 -6.13 19.85
CA SER A 255 13.06 -6.24 18.84
C SER A 255 12.70 -5.46 17.59
N ALA A 256 11.45 -5.55 17.10
CA ALA A 256 11.02 -4.82 15.91
C ALA A 256 11.18 -3.29 16.05
N LEU A 257 10.96 -2.72 17.24
CA LEU A 257 11.17 -1.28 17.51
C LEU A 257 12.62 -0.82 17.32
N ASN A 258 13.58 -1.73 17.46
CA ASN A 258 15.01 -1.46 17.31
C ASN A 258 15.55 -1.76 15.91
N THR A 259 14.69 -2.20 14.99
CA THR A 259 15.05 -2.46 13.60
C THR A 259 14.73 -1.26 12.70
N GLY A 260 15.54 -0.99 11.69
CA GLY A 260 15.36 0.14 10.76
C GLY A 260 16.27 1.35 11.06
N TYR A 261 16.09 2.44 10.30
CA TYR A 261 16.90 3.67 10.42
C TYR A 261 16.42 4.62 11.53
N HIS A 262 15.87 4.09 12.64
CA HIS A 262 15.28 4.90 13.72
C HIS A 262 16.30 5.64 14.60
N ASN A 263 17.60 5.36 14.43
CA ASN A 263 18.68 6.03 15.17
C ASN A 263 19.15 7.36 14.54
N GLN A 264 18.54 7.80 13.43
CA GLN A 264 18.87 9.08 12.81
C GLN A 264 18.14 10.26 13.48
N PRO A 265 18.77 11.45 13.59
CA PRO A 265 18.10 12.63 14.10
C PRO A 265 16.82 12.95 13.31
N PHE A 266 15.75 13.32 14.01
CA PHE A 266 14.43 13.59 13.43
C PHE A 266 14.47 14.55 12.23
N PHE A 267 15.21 15.66 12.35
CA PHE A 267 15.33 16.64 11.28
C PHE A 267 16.05 16.11 10.04
N LEU A 268 17.01 15.20 10.22
CA LEU A 268 17.69 14.54 9.11
C LEU A 268 16.74 13.60 8.38
N ASN A 269 15.90 12.87 9.11
CA ASN A 269 14.86 12.03 8.53
C ASN A 269 13.82 12.85 7.75
N ILE A 270 13.40 14.01 8.26
CA ILE A 270 12.52 14.93 7.52
C ILE A 270 13.22 15.45 6.27
N PHE A 271 14.47 15.91 6.40
CA PHE A 271 15.23 16.40 5.27
C PHE A 271 15.30 15.35 4.18
N TRP A 272 15.76 14.14 4.48
CA TRP A 272 15.82 13.05 3.52
C TRP A 272 14.43 12.61 3.04
N ALA A 273 13.38 12.62 3.85
CA ALA A 273 12.03 12.32 3.36
C ALA A 273 11.54 13.36 2.32
N LEU A 274 11.98 14.61 2.45
CA LEU A 274 11.61 15.70 1.54
C LEU A 274 12.56 15.80 0.33
N THR A 275 13.84 15.49 0.50
CA THR A 275 14.91 15.75 -0.49
C THR A 275 15.59 14.49 -1.03
N ALA A 276 15.52 13.36 -0.34
CA ALA A 276 16.22 12.14 -0.74
C ALA A 276 15.66 11.61 -2.06
N SER A 277 16.58 11.57 -3.01
CA SER A 277 16.47 11.01 -4.33
C SER A 277 16.65 9.50 -4.30
N GLN A 278 15.55 8.75 -4.16
CA GLN A 278 15.45 7.51 -4.95
C GLN A 278 15.13 7.83 -6.43
N THR A 279 15.06 9.12 -6.78
CA THR A 279 14.74 9.62 -8.11
C THR A 279 15.91 10.45 -8.64
N ALA A 280 16.34 10.19 -9.87
CA ALA A 280 17.28 11.05 -10.60
C ALA A 280 16.67 12.42 -11.01
N PHE A 281 15.48 12.76 -10.51
CA PHE A 281 14.65 13.85 -11.02
C PHE A 281 14.31 14.90 -9.93
N PRO A 282 15.05 16.03 -9.88
CA PRO A 282 14.82 17.13 -8.94
C PRO A 282 13.40 17.73 -9.01
N VAL A 283 12.73 17.61 -10.17
CA VAL A 283 11.40 18.19 -10.41
C VAL A 283 10.35 17.63 -9.44
N LEU A 284 10.39 16.33 -9.10
CA LEU A 284 9.42 15.74 -8.18
C LEU A 284 9.59 16.27 -6.75
N VAL A 285 10.84 16.56 -6.35
CA VAL A 285 11.14 17.21 -5.06
C VAL A 285 10.58 18.62 -5.04
N VAL A 286 10.79 19.40 -6.10
CA VAL A 286 10.24 20.76 -6.22
C VAL A 286 8.72 20.75 -6.15
N LEU A 287 8.06 19.87 -6.92
CA LEU A 287 6.59 19.75 -6.90
C LEU A 287 6.06 19.33 -5.52
N ARG A 288 6.76 18.45 -4.81
CA ARG A 288 6.41 18.05 -3.44
C ARG A 288 6.47 19.23 -2.48
N LEU A 289 7.56 20.01 -2.52
CA LEU A 289 7.74 21.19 -1.66
C LEU A 289 6.70 22.28 -1.96
N VAL A 290 6.48 22.58 -3.24
CA VAL A 290 5.43 23.53 -3.68
C VAL A 290 4.05 23.07 -3.21
N GLY A 291 3.74 21.78 -3.35
CA GLY A 291 2.46 21.22 -2.90
C GLY A 291 2.25 21.32 -1.39
N ILE A 292 3.29 21.08 -0.58
CA ILE A 292 3.23 21.25 0.88
C ILE A 292 2.98 22.72 1.24
N LEU A 293 3.74 23.65 0.65
CA LEU A 293 3.58 25.08 0.91
C LEU A 293 2.18 25.57 0.52
N TRP A 294 1.69 25.12 -0.63
CA TRP A 294 0.34 25.44 -1.09
C TRP A 294 -0.76 24.87 -0.18
N GLY A 295 -0.56 23.68 0.39
CA GLY A 295 -1.55 23.06 1.29
C GLY A 295 -1.60 23.67 2.70
N ILE A 296 -0.59 24.46 3.09
CA ILE A 296 -0.53 25.16 4.39
C ILE A 296 -1.15 26.58 4.29
N TRP A 297 -1.18 27.16 3.09
CA TRP A 297 -1.70 28.50 2.83
C TRP A 297 -3.22 28.49 2.62
#